data_AF-A0A316DLZ3-F1
#
_entry.id   AF-A0A316DLZ3-F1
#
_cell.length_a   1.000
_cell.length_b   1.000
_cell.length_c   1.000
_cell.angle_alpha   90.00
_cell.angle_beta   90.00
_cell.angle_gamma   90.00
#
_symmetry.space_group_name_H-M   'P 1'
#
loop_
_entity.id
_entity.type
_entity.pdbx_description
1 polymer ?
#
loop_
_entity_poly.entity_id
_entity_poly.type
_entity_poly.pdbx_seq_one_letter_code
_entity_poly.pdbx_strand_id
1 'polypeptide(L)'
;MSNSPKKTVWSLQDNKRTEEERHAFKPTGKKPRNKTLQYILVSISILFVISYLLIQIYEDTLQTCITDTFCINSKEDVILYTLYVFVNMSIVILSIAGAYAIGKKLGNYFKV
;
A
#
# COMPACT_ATOMS: atom_id res chain seq x y z
N MET A 1 16.86 -39.83 -22.61
CA MET A 1 15.87 -38.83 -23.07
C MET A 1 15.16 -38.30 -21.82
N SER A 2 15.15 -37.03 -21.45
CA SER A 2 15.28 -35.77 -22.18
C SER A 2 16.54 -34.97 -21.79
N ASN A 3 17.41 -34.78 -22.77
CA ASN A 3 18.50 -33.82 -22.74
C ASN A 3 17.90 -32.42 -22.85
N SER A 4 17.80 -31.68 -21.75
CA SER A 4 17.66 -30.23 -21.79
C SER A 4 19.07 -29.63 -21.75
N PRO A 5 19.52 -28.90 -22.78
CA PRO A 5 20.84 -28.28 -22.74
C PRO A 5 20.81 -27.18 -21.68
N LYS A 6 21.49 -27.43 -20.57
CA LYS A 6 21.70 -26.47 -19.49
C LYS A 6 22.40 -25.26 -20.11
N LYS A 7 21.67 -24.16 -20.31
CA LYS A 7 22.17 -22.94 -20.95
C LYS A 7 23.55 -22.61 -20.37
N THR A 8 24.54 -22.45 -21.25
CA THR A 8 25.91 -22.10 -20.88
C THR A 8 25.87 -20.79 -20.11
N VAL A 9 26.05 -20.85 -18.80
CA VAL A 9 26.15 -19.67 -17.96
C VAL A 9 27.56 -19.12 -18.16
N TRP A 10 27.69 -17.96 -18.80
CA TRP A 10 28.97 -17.30 -19.09
C TRP A 10 29.60 -16.64 -17.84
N SER A 11 29.52 -17.29 -16.68
CA SER A 11 30.34 -16.95 -15.52
C SER A 11 31.34 -18.08 -15.31
N LEU A 12 32.63 -17.74 -15.19
CA LEU A 12 33.77 -18.62 -14.82
C LEU A 12 33.65 -19.23 -13.40
N GLN A 13 32.45 -19.30 -12.86
CA GLN A 13 32.12 -19.85 -11.56
C GLN A 13 30.99 -20.85 -11.78
N ASP A 14 31.30 -21.98 -12.43
CA ASP A 14 30.53 -23.18 -12.22
C ASP A 14 30.49 -23.40 -10.70
N ASN A 15 29.31 -23.16 -10.13
CA ASN A 15 29.14 -22.95 -8.72
C ASN A 15 29.23 -24.30 -7.99
N LYS A 16 30.47 -24.76 -7.76
CA LYS A 16 30.82 -25.94 -6.96
C LYS A 16 30.49 -25.79 -5.48
N ARG A 17 30.11 -24.59 -5.02
CA ARG A 17 29.83 -24.33 -3.60
C ARG A 17 28.45 -24.84 -3.20
N THR A 18 28.42 -25.54 -2.07
CA THR A 18 27.20 -25.91 -1.36
C THR A 18 26.44 -24.67 -0.91
N GLU A 19 25.15 -24.81 -0.59
CA GLU A 19 24.30 -23.70 -0.16
C GLU A 19 24.86 -22.98 1.09
N GLU A 20 25.49 -23.75 1.98
CA GLU A 20 26.19 -23.28 3.18
C GLU A 20 27.42 -22.43 2.86
N GLU A 21 28.25 -22.85 1.90
CA GLU A 21 29.43 -22.09 1.44
C GLU A 21 29.06 -20.81 0.69
N ARG A 22 27.85 -20.72 0.12
CA ARG A 22 27.32 -19.47 -0.45
C ARG A 22 26.87 -18.49 0.62
N HIS A 23 26.37 -18.98 1.76
CA HIS A 23 26.01 -18.14 2.89
C HIS A 23 27.23 -17.53 3.60
N ALA A 24 28.44 -18.09 3.41
CA ALA A 24 29.69 -17.49 3.89
C ALA A 24 30.06 -16.19 3.15
N PHE A 25 29.62 -16.03 1.89
CA PHE A 25 29.87 -14.83 1.07
C PHE A 25 28.60 -13.99 0.89
N LYS A 26 27.85 -13.76 1.97
CA LYS A 26 26.75 -12.79 1.92
C LYS A 26 27.33 -11.41 1.58
N PRO A 27 26.74 -10.66 0.63
CA PRO A 27 27.18 -9.32 0.32
C PRO A 27 27.21 -8.47 1.61
N THR A 28 28.39 -7.98 1.97
CA THR A 28 28.66 -7.18 3.20
C THR A 28 28.18 -5.73 3.08
N GLY A 29 27.59 -5.36 1.95
CA GLY A 29 26.98 -4.05 1.75
C GLY A 29 25.80 -3.82 2.70
N LYS A 30 25.56 -2.55 3.06
CA LYS A 30 24.36 -2.17 3.81
C LYS A 30 23.12 -2.63 3.03
N LYS A 31 22.30 -3.49 3.65
CA LYS A 31 21.00 -3.85 3.08
C LYS A 31 20.19 -2.57 2.84
N PRO A 32 19.53 -2.41 1.68
CA PRO A 32 18.71 -1.25 1.42
C PRO A 32 17.65 -1.14 2.52
N ARG A 33 17.57 0.04 3.14
CA ARG A 33 16.64 0.29 4.24
C ARG A 33 15.22 0.16 3.70
N ASN A 34 14.40 -0.65 4.36
CA ASN A 34 12.99 -0.76 4.01
C ASN A 34 12.30 0.62 4.17
N LYS A 35 11.81 1.17 3.07
CA LYS A 35 11.13 2.47 3.02
C LYS A 35 9.60 2.35 3.00
N THR A 36 9.05 1.13 3.02
CA THR A 36 7.61 0.89 2.92
C THR A 36 6.82 1.65 3.98
N LEU A 37 7.26 1.65 5.25
CA LEU A 37 6.60 2.42 6.31
C LEU A 37 6.62 3.93 6.05
N GLN A 38 7.74 4.45 5.54
CA GLN A 38 7.87 5.86 5.20
C GLN A 38 6.89 6.23 4.09
N TYR A 39 6.76 5.40 3.06
CA TYR A 39 5.79 5.62 1.98
C TYR A 39 4.35 5.57 2.49
N ILE A 40 4.00 4.60 3.34
CA ILE A 40 2.65 4.51 3.92
C ILE A 40 2.32 5.77 4.71
N LEU A 41 3.22 6.22 5.59
CA LEU A 41 3.00 7.43 6.39
C LEU A 41 2.84 8.68 5.51
N VAL A 42 3.71 8.86 4.51
CA VAL A 42 3.62 9.99 3.58
C VAL A 42 2.30 9.95 2.80
N SER A 43 1.88 8.79 2.31
CA SER A 43 0.60 8.65 1.60
C SER A 43 -0.59 8.99 2.51
N ILE A 44 -0.57 8.57 3.77
CA ILE A 44 -1.62 8.92 4.76
C ILE A 44 -1.65 10.44 4.99
N SER A 45 -0.48 11.07 5.16
CA SER A 45 -0.39 12.53 5.34
C SER A 45 -0.91 13.29 4.13
N ILE A 46 -0.57 12.87 2.92
CA ILE A 46 -1.06 13.49 1.67
C ILE A 46 -2.58 13.34 1.58
N LEU A 47 -3.12 12.16 1.87
CA LEU A 47 -4.56 11.92 1.84
C LEU A 47 -5.30 12.83 2.83
N PHE A 48 -4.76 13.01 4.04
CA PHE A 48 -5.33 13.91 5.04
C PHE A 48 -5.33 15.37 4.57
N VAL A 49 -4.23 15.84 3.98
CA VAL A 49 -4.15 17.21 3.43
C VAL A 49 -5.15 17.41 2.30
N ILE A 50 -5.29 16.44 1.40
CA ILE A 50 -6.28 16.51 0.31
C ILE A 50 -7.70 16.56 0.87
N SER A 51 -8.02 15.74 1.89
CA SER A 51 -9.33 15.77 2.55
C SER A 51 -9.64 17.14 3.17
N TYR A 52 -8.65 17.78 3.79
CA TYR A 52 -8.79 19.13 4.34
C TYR A 52 -9.02 20.18 3.25
N LEU A 53 -8.21 20.15 2.19
CA LEU A 53 -8.32 21.10 1.07
C LEU A 53 -9.68 20.98 0.37
N LEU A 54 -10.21 19.76 0.26
CA LEU A 54 -11.50 19.53 -0.38
C LEU A 54 -12.61 20.33 0.30
N ILE A 55 -12.61 20.40 1.63
CA ILE A 55 -13.61 21.15 2.41
C ILE A 55 -13.51 22.65 2.16
N GLN A 56 -12.29 23.17 2.00
CA GLN A 56 -12.05 24.60 1.77
C GLN A 56 -12.46 25.08 0.38
N ILE A 57 -12.57 24.16 -0.60
CA ILE A 57 -12.98 24.49 -1.97
C ILE A 57 -14.50 24.70 -2.06
N TYR A 58 -15.29 24.08 -1.17
CA TYR A 58 -16.74 24.24 -1.17
C TYR A 58 -17.15 25.48 -0.37
N GLU A 59 -17.87 26.40 -1.03
CA GLU A 59 -18.36 27.64 -0.40
C GLU A 59 -19.57 27.41 0.53
N ASP A 60 -20.36 26.38 0.21
CA ASP A 60 -21.57 26.01 0.94
C ASP A 60 -21.26 25.26 2.24
N THR A 61 -22.07 25.53 3.28
CA THR A 61 -22.03 24.75 4.52
C THR A 61 -22.59 23.37 4.27
N LEU A 62 -21.71 22.38 4.18
CA LEU A 62 -22.09 20.98 4.21
C LEU A 62 -22.30 20.55 5.66
N GLN A 63 -23.46 19.96 5.95
CA GLN A 63 -23.81 19.38 7.25
C GLN A 63 -24.05 17.88 7.09
N THR A 64 -23.46 17.09 7.96
CA THR A 64 -23.64 15.63 7.97
C THR A 64 -23.97 15.16 9.37
N CYS A 65 -25.02 14.37 9.52
CA CYS A 65 -25.38 13.75 10.78
C CYS A 65 -24.81 12.33 10.87
N ILE A 66 -23.97 12.08 11.87
CA ILE A 66 -23.45 10.74 12.15
C ILE A 66 -24.53 9.88 12.81
N THR A 67 -25.35 10.52 13.64
CA THR A 67 -26.46 9.90 14.39
C THR A 67 -27.62 10.89 14.43
N ASP A 68 -28.81 10.43 14.80
CA ASP A 68 -30.03 11.27 14.84
C ASP A 68 -29.89 12.52 15.72
N THR A 69 -28.96 12.51 16.67
CA THR A 69 -28.70 13.62 17.61
C THR A 69 -27.36 14.33 17.40
N PHE A 70 -26.47 13.81 16.55
CA PHE A 70 -25.12 14.36 16.39
C PHE A 70 -24.84 14.71 14.93
N CYS A 71 -24.83 16.02 14.66
CA CYS A 71 -24.55 16.57 13.34
C CYS A 71 -23.30 17.44 13.39
N ILE A 72 -22.47 17.30 12.34
CA ILE A 72 -21.21 18.00 12.17
C ILE A 72 -21.35 18.95 11.00
N ASN A 73 -20.88 20.19 11.15
CA ASN A 73 -20.87 21.19 10.10
C ASN A 73 -19.44 21.44 9.59
N SER A 74 -19.28 21.51 8.28
CA SER A 74 -18.02 21.83 7.60
C SER A 74 -17.39 23.18 8.00
N LYS A 75 -18.18 24.20 8.36
CA LYS A 75 -17.65 25.52 8.76
C LYS A 75 -17.39 25.66 10.26
N GLU A 76 -18.25 25.09 11.10
CA GLU A 76 -18.13 25.19 12.55
C GLU A 76 -17.13 24.16 13.10
N ASP A 77 -17.15 22.94 12.56
CA ASP A 77 -16.35 21.81 13.02
C ASP A 77 -15.37 21.33 11.94
N VAL A 78 -14.58 22.26 11.38
CA VAL A 78 -13.67 22.01 10.24
C VAL A 78 -12.80 20.76 10.44
N ILE A 79 -12.21 20.60 11.63
CA ILE A 79 -11.31 19.48 11.94
C ILE A 79 -12.07 18.16 11.98
N LEU A 80 -13.23 18.13 12.63
CA LEU A 80 -14.03 16.92 12.79
C LEU A 80 -14.63 16.48 11.45
N TYR A 81 -15.11 17.45 10.65
CA TYR A 81 -15.60 17.21 9.30
C TYR A 81 -14.47 16.73 8.37
N THR A 82 -13.26 17.28 8.49
CA THR A 82 -12.06 16.78 7.79
C THR A 82 -11.76 15.33 8.13
N LEU A 83 -11.79 14.98 9.42
CA LEU A 83 -11.54 13.62 9.86
C LEU A 83 -12.61 12.66 9.35
N TYR A 84 -13.88 13.08 9.33
CA TYR A 84 -14.97 12.33 8.73
C TYR A 84 -14.74 12.05 7.24
N VAL A 85 -14.41 13.06 6.44
CA VAL A 85 -14.12 12.91 5.01
C VAL A 85 -12.90 12.00 4.80
N PHE A 86 -11.84 12.18 5.58
CA PHE A 86 -10.62 11.37 5.50
C PHE A 86 -10.89 9.89 5.79
N VAL A 87 -11.68 9.57 6.82
CA VAL A 87 -12.04 8.19 7.17
C VAL A 87 -12.88 7.57 6.06
N ASN A 88 -13.89 8.27 5.53
CA ASN A 88 -14.71 7.77 4.43
C ASN A 88 -13.87 7.47 3.18
N MET A 89 -12.99 8.41 2.79
CA MET A 89 -12.06 8.19 1.66
C MET A 89 -11.13 7.00 1.90
N SER A 90 -10.63 6.84 3.13
CA SER A 90 -9.79 5.70 3.51
C SER A 90 -10.54 4.37 3.39
N ILE A 91 -11.80 4.31 3.82
CA ILE A 91 -12.64 3.10 3.71
C ILE A 91 -12.83 2.72 2.24
N VAL A 92 -13.11 3.69 1.36
CA VAL A 92 -13.26 3.43 -0.08
C VAL A 92 -11.97 2.85 -0.68
N ILE A 93 -10.82 3.48 -0.40
CA ILE A 93 -9.52 3.02 -0.90
C ILE A 93 -9.20 1.60 -0.39
N LEU A 94 -9.40 1.36 0.91
CA LEU A 94 -9.17 0.04 1.52
C LEU A 94 -10.11 -1.02 0.95
N SER A 95 -11.36 -0.66 0.65
CA SER A 95 -12.33 -1.57 0.03
C SER A 95 -11.89 -2.00 -1.37
N ILE A 96 -11.41 -1.06 -2.19
CA ILE A 96 -10.85 -1.35 -3.52
C ILE A 96 -9.62 -2.25 -3.41
N ALA A 97 -8.69 -1.91 -2.51
CA ALA A 97 -7.49 -2.71 -2.28
C ALA A 97 -7.82 -4.13 -1.78
N GLY A 98 -8.80 -4.25 -0.88
CA GLY A 98 -9.30 -5.52 -0.37
C GLY A 98 -9.95 -6.37 -1.46
N ALA A 99 -10.82 -5.78 -2.27
CA ALA A 99 -11.45 -6.44 -3.41
C ALA A 99 -10.40 -6.95 -4.41
N TYR A 100 -9.38 -6.14 -4.72
CA TYR A 100 -8.28 -6.56 -5.58
C TYR A 100 -7.47 -7.73 -4.98
N ALA A 101 -7.15 -7.66 -3.68
CA ALA A 101 -6.40 -8.72 -3.01
C ALA A 101 -7.16 -10.05 -2.97
N ILE A 102 -8.47 -10.00 -2.71
CA ILE A 102 -9.36 -11.17 -2.73
C ILE A 102 -9.48 -11.72 -4.14
N GLY A 103 -9.74 -10.85 -5.12
CA GLY A 103 -9.84 -11.23 -6.54
C GLY A 103 -8.55 -11.88 -7.07
N LYS A 104 -7.38 -11.36 -6.69
CA LYS A 104 -6.08 -11.95 -7.04
C LYS A 104 -5.89 -13.34 -6.44
N LYS A 105 -6.30 -13.55 -5.18
CA LYS A 105 -6.24 -14.87 -4.53
C LYS A 105 -7.16 -15.88 -5.22
N LEU A 106 -8.40 -15.50 -5.50
CA LEU A 106 -9.36 -16.33 -6.23
C LEU A 106 -8.84 -16.66 -7.64
N GLY A 107 -8.35 -15.68 -8.39
CA GLY A 107 -7.81 -15.89 -9.73
C GLY A 107 -6.61 -16.85 -9.77
N ASN A 108 -5.74 -16.82 -8.76
CA ASN A 108 -4.65 -17.78 -8.64
C ASN A 108 -5.14 -19.18 -8.24
N TYR A 109 -6.22 -19.28 -7.46
CA TYR A 109 -6.82 -20.56 -7.06
C TYR A 109 -7.54 -21.24 -8.24
N PHE A 110 -8.23 -20.47 -9.07
CA PHE A 110 -8.91 -20.96 -10.27
C PHE A 110 -7.98 -21.13 -11.48
N LYS A 111 -6.74 -20.64 -11.41
CA LYS A 111 -5.69 -20.95 -12.40
C LYS A 111 -5.20 -22.39 -12.18
N VAL A 112 -6.02 -23.34 -12.64
CA VAL A 112 -5.65 -24.73 -12.93
C VAL A 112 -5.39 -24.84 -14.44
#